data_AF-A0A1N6X0W3-F1
#
_entry.id   AF-A0A1N6X0W3-F1
#
_cell.length_a   1.000
_cell.length_b   1.000
_cell.length_c   1.000
_cell.angle_alpha   90.00
_cell.angle_beta   90.00
_cell.angle_gamma   90.00
#
_symmetry.space_group_name_H-M   'P 1'
#
loop_
_entity.id
_entity.type
_entity.pdbx_description
1 polymer ?
#
loop_
_entity_poly.entity_id
_entity_poly.type
_entity_poly.pdbx_seq_one_letter_code
_entity_poly.pdbx_strand_id
1 'polypeptide(L)' 'MKELRPPSSGRTEIRILFVLDPWRSAILLVAGDKAGQWSRWYREAIPEAEDLYATYLKERERESGR' A
#
# COMPACT_ATOMS: atom_id res chain seq x y z
N MET A 1 4.36 5.35 -5.36
CA MET A 1 3.92 4.12 -4.69
C MET A 1 4.61 2.91 -5.33
N LYS A 2 4.86 1.85 -4.58
CA LYS A 2 5.47 0.59 -5.05
C LYS A 2 4.58 -0.60 -4.65
N GLU A 3 4.84 -1.76 -5.22
CA GLU A 3 4.06 -2.98 -4.98
C GLU A 3 4.99 -4.13 -4.58
N LEU A 4 4.70 -4.79 -3.45
CA LEU A 4 5.29 -6.08 -3.10
C LEU A 4 4.44 -7.20 -3.69
N ARG A 5 5.12 -8.21 -4.23
CA ARG A 5 4.51 -9.42 -4.79
C ARG A 5 5.05 -10.65 -4.04
N PRO A 6 4.53 -10.95 -2.84
CA PRO A 6 4.87 -12.18 -2.16
C PRO A 6 4.68 -13.39 -3.10
N PRO A 7 5.58 -14.39 -3.05
CA PRO A 7 5.39 -15.62 -3.78
C PRO A 7 4.05 -16.24 -3.39
N SER A 8 3.31 -16.71 -4.38
CA SER A 8 2.09 -17.47 -4.16
C SER A 8 2.23 -18.87 -4.76
N SER A 9 1.66 -19.86 -4.08
CA SER A 9 1.55 -21.24 -4.55
C SER A 9 0.45 -21.44 -5.62
N GLY A 10 -0.05 -20.35 -6.22
CA GLY A 10 -0.97 -20.36 -7.37
C GLY A 10 -2.46 -20.30 -7.00
N ARG A 11 -2.81 -20.36 -5.72
CA ARG A 11 -4.21 -20.23 -5.25
C ARG A 11 -4.61 -18.81 -4.85
N THR A 12 -3.64 -17.98 -4.51
CA THR A 12 -3.84 -16.58 -4.11
C THR A 12 -2.93 -15.68 -4.93
N GLU A 13 -3.20 -14.39 -4.98
CA GLU A 13 -2.29 -13.40 -5.54
C GLU A 13 -2.20 -12.22 -4.61
N ILE A 14 -1.53 -12.41 -3.49
CA ILE A 14 -1.33 -11.34 -2.53
C ILE A 14 -0.49 -10.24 -3.17
N ARG A 15 -1.00 -9.01 -3.11
CA ARG A 15 -0.31 -7.79 -3.51
C ARG A 15 -0.39 -6.79 -2.38
N ILE A 16 0.72 -6.10 -2.13
CA ILE A 16 0.79 -5.08 -1.08
C ILE A 16 1.30 -3.78 -1.69
N LEU A 17 0.49 -2.73 -1.64
CA LEU A 17 0.88 -1.38 -2.00
C LEU A 17 1.60 -0.74 -0.82
N PHE A 18 2.77 -0.15 -1.09
CA PHE A 18 3.60 0.46 -0.05
C PHE A 18 4.37 1.67 -0.58
N VAL A 19 4.89 2.46 0.35
CA VAL A 19 5.81 3.57 0.08
C VAL A 19 7.04 3.48 0.97
N LEU A 20 8.14 4.08 0.54
CA LEU A 20 9.31 4.29 1.40
C LEU A 20 9.26 5.74 1.89
N ASP A 21 9.34 5.91 3.20
CA ASP A 21 9.43 7.24 3.79
C ASP A 21 10.88 7.78 3.75
N PRO A 22 11.09 9.10 3.92
CA PRO A 22 12.42 9.69 3.98
C PRO A 22 13.32 9.14 5.11
N TRP A 23 12.74 8.51 6.14
CA TRP A 23 13.43 7.91 7.29
C TRP A 23 13.73 6.42 7.08
N ARG A 24 13.69 5.94 5.82
CA ARG A 24 14.03 4.56 5.43
C ARG A 24 13.06 3.51 5.99
N SER A 25 11.84 3.89 6.35
CA SER A 25 10.78 2.96 6.74
C SER A 25 9.90 2.62 5.55
N ALA A 26 9.49 1.35 5.47
CA ALA A 26 8.47 0.91 4.51
C ALA A 26 7.08 1.00 5.16
N ILE A 27 6.21 1.81 4.58
CA ILE A 27 4.83 1.98 5.05
C ILE A 27 3.93 1.12 4.16
N LEU A 28 3.39 0.05 4.73
CA LEU A 28 2.42 -0.81 4.07
C LEU A 28 1.05 -0.12 4.12
N LEU A 29 0.43 0.07 2.95
CA LEU A 29 -0.80 0.83 2.82
C LEU A 29 -2.00 -0.11 2.67
N VAL A 30 -2.02 -0.90 1.59
CA VAL A 30 -3.13 -1.80 1.27
C VAL A 30 -2.58 -3.17 0.90
N ALA A 31 -3.19 -4.23 1.43
CA ALA A 31 -2.90 -5.60 1.04
C ALA A 31 -4.19 -6.30 0.59
N GLY A 32 -4.13 -7.08 -0.48
CA GLY A 32 -5.30 -7.83 -0.93
C GLY A 32 -4.94 -9.03 -1.79
N ASP A 33 -5.87 -9.99 -1.85
CA ASP A 33 -5.82 -11.12 -2.77
C ASP A 33 -6.43 -10.73 -4.12
N LYS A 34 -5.59 -10.75 -5.15
CA LYS A 34 -5.90 -10.32 -6.50
C LYS A 34 -6.42 -11.44 -7.40
N ALA A 35 -6.52 -12.68 -6.89
CA ALA A 35 -6.92 -13.84 -7.69
C ALA A 35 -8.28 -13.60 -8.41
N GLY A 36 -8.26 -13.62 -9.74
CA GLY A 36 -9.45 -13.50 -10.59
C GLY A 36 -10.11 -12.11 -10.68
N GLN A 37 -9.59 -11.06 -10.02
CA GLN A 37 -10.24 -9.73 -9.93
C GLN A 37 -9.29 -8.55 -10.24
N TRP A 38 -8.25 -8.79 -11.02
CA TRP A 38 -7.13 -7.89 -11.32
C TRP A 38 -7.52 -6.41 -11.56
N SER A 39 -8.44 -6.16 -12.49
CA SER A 39 -8.82 -4.80 -12.92
C SER A 39 -9.72 -4.07 -11.94
N ARG A 40 -10.44 -4.82 -11.10
CA ARG A 40 -11.30 -4.27 -10.05
C ARG A 40 -10.45 -3.92 -8.84
N TRP A 41 -9.55 -4.82 -8.45
CA TRP A 41 -8.69 -4.63 -7.29
C TRP A 41 -7.87 -3.35 -7.37
N TYR A 42 -7.18 -3.06 -8.48
CA TYR A 42 -6.43 -1.80 -8.60
C TYR A 42 -7.30 -0.55 -8.58
N ARG A 43 -8.53 -0.62 -9.12
CA ARG A 43 -9.47 0.52 -9.11
C ARG A 43 -9.91 0.90 -7.71
N GLU A 44 -9.95 -0.07 -6.79
CA GLU A 44 -10.34 0.14 -5.39
C GLU A 44 -9.10 0.41 -4.51
N ALA A 45 -8.05 -0.41 -4.66
CA ALA A 45 -6.87 -0.39 -3.80
C ALA A 45 -5.96 0.84 -4.02
N ILE A 46 -5.89 1.39 -5.24
CA ILE A 46 -5.05 2.58 -5.50
C ILE A 46 -5.60 3.81 -4.77
N PRO A 47 -6.88 4.21 -4.95
CA PRO A 47 -7.44 5.35 -4.21
C PRO A 47 -7.32 5.17 -2.69
N GLU A 48 -7.61 3.96 -2.18
CA GLU A 48 -7.48 3.66 -0.76
C GLU A 48 -6.04 3.86 -0.26
N ALA A 49 -5.05 3.38 -1.01
CA ALA A 49 -3.64 3.56 -0.65
C ALA A 49 -3.20 5.03 -0.73
N GLU A 50 -3.75 5.83 -1.66
CA GLU A 50 -3.50 7.27 -1.75
C GLU A 50 -4.05 8.02 -0.52
N ASP A 51 -5.28 7.70 -0.09
CA ASP A 51 -5.90 8.28 1.10
C ASP A 51 -5.15 7.93 2.39
N LEU A 52 -4.73 6.67 2.52
CA LEU A 52 -3.91 6.22 3.64
C LEU A 52 -2.55 6.92 3.66
N TYR A 53 -1.92 7.11 2.49
CA TYR A 53 -0.66 7.82 2.42
C TYR A 53 -0.79 9.31 2.76
N ALA A 54 -1.86 9.97 2.29
CA ALA A 54 -2.16 11.35 2.65
C ALA A 54 -2.39 11.51 4.16
N THR A 55 -3.03 10.53 4.80
CA THR A 55 -3.22 10.49 6.25
C THR A 55 -1.88 10.34 6.97
N TYR A 56 -1.05 9.39 6.55
CA TYR A 56 0.29 9.19 7.09
C TYR A 56 1.15 10.47 7.01
N LEU A 57 1.11 11.20 5.89
CA LEU A 57 1.87 12.45 5.75
C LEU A 57 1.45 13.52 6.77
N LYS A 58 0.15 13.67 7.01
CA LYS A 58 -0.38 14.61 8.01
C LYS A 58 0.06 14.25 9.43
N GLU A 59 0.10 12.96 9.75
CA GLU A 59 0.57 12.49 11.05
C GLU A 59 2.07 12.71 11.23
N ARG A 60 2.87 12.38 10.21
CA ARG A 60 4.32 12.58 10.23
C ARG A 60 4.74 14.04 10.33
N GLU A 61 4.01 14.94 9.69
CA GLU A 61 4.27 16.39 9.82
C GLU A 61 4.07 16.87 11.26
N ARG A 62 3.00 16.41 11.92
CA ARG A 62 2.72 16.73 13.33
C ARG A 62 3.79 16.18 14.28
N GLU A 63 4.32 14.99 13.99
CA GLU A 63 5.40 14.38 14.78
C GLU A 63 6.75 15.07 14.55
N SER A 64 7.03 15.53 13.33
CA SER A 64 8.32 16.14 12.97
C SER A 64 8.43 17.61 13.39
N GLY A 65 7.30 18.30 13.58
CA GLY A 65 7.24 19.67 14.11
C GLY A 65 7.24 19.76 15.64
N ARG A 66 7.43 18.64 16.34
CA ARG A 66 7.45 18.51 17.79
C ARG A 66 8.87 18.26 18.28
#